data_AF-A0A7C7Q498-F1
#
_entry.id   AF-A0A7C7Q498-F1
#
_cell.length_a   1.000
_cell.length_b   1.000
_cell.length_c   1.000
_cell.angle_alpha   90.00
_cell.angle_beta   90.00
_cell.angle_gamma   90.00
#
_symmetry.space_group_name_H-M   'P 1'
#
loop_
_entity.id
_entity.type
_entity.pdbx_description
1 polymer ?
#
loop_
_entity_poly.entity_id
_entity_poly.type
_entity_poly.pdbx_seq_one_letter_code
_entity_poly.pdbx_strand_id
1 'polypeptide(L)'
;PREAIFHAIMRKNFGCSHFIVGRDHAGVGHFYDPFAAHRIFEEFPDLGIVPLFFRTFFYCRKCGGVANEKTCPHSDEDRVNFSGTTIRRMLSRGEVPPPELMRPEVAEVIAGYESPFVE
;
A
#
# COMPACT_ATOMS: atom_id res chain seq x y z
N PRO A 1 11.31 -7.01 7.24
CA PRO A 1 11.35 -8.28 6.47
C PRO A 1 10.83 -9.50 7.23
N ARG A 2 11.39 -9.83 8.41
CA ARG A 2 10.96 -11.02 9.21
C ARG A 2 9.47 -11.01 9.53
N GLU A 3 8.91 -9.82 9.80
CA GLU A 3 7.48 -9.66 10.05
C GLU A 3 6.61 -9.98 8.82
N ALA A 4 7.12 -9.82 7.60
CA ALA A 4 6.38 -10.25 6.39
C ALA A 4 6.20 -11.78 6.37
N ILE A 5 7.22 -12.55 6.79
CA ILE A 5 7.12 -14.01 6.94
C ILE A 5 6.15 -14.37 8.07
N PHE A 6 6.26 -13.69 9.22
CA PHE A 6 5.32 -13.88 10.33
C PHE A 6 3.87 -13.67 9.88
N HIS A 7 3.60 -12.58 9.16
CA HIS A 7 2.27 -12.34 8.64
C HIS A 7 1.82 -13.37 7.60
N ALA A 8 2.72 -13.89 6.76
CA ALA A 8 2.41 -14.95 5.80
C ALA A 8 1.93 -16.22 6.53
N ILE A 9 2.63 -16.61 7.59
CA ILE A 9 2.25 -17.74 8.46
C ILE A 9 0.88 -17.50 9.08
N MET A 10 0.62 -16.32 9.64
CA MET A 10 -0.70 -16.00 10.19
C MET A 10 -1.78 -16.13 9.12
N ARG A 11 -1.59 -15.50 7.95
CA ARG A 11 -2.57 -15.52 6.85
C ARG A 11 -2.87 -16.93 6.35
N LYS A 12 -1.85 -17.79 6.26
CA LYS A 12 -2.02 -19.22 5.98
C LYS A 12 -2.91 -19.89 7.04
N ASN A 13 -2.63 -19.65 8.31
CA ASN A 13 -3.41 -20.23 9.42
C ASN A 13 -4.86 -19.72 9.43
N PHE A 14 -5.10 -18.50 8.93
CA PHE A 14 -6.44 -17.95 8.67
C PHE A 14 -7.12 -18.50 7.40
N GLY A 15 -6.47 -19.39 6.65
CA GLY A 15 -7.02 -20.03 5.45
C GLY A 15 -6.74 -19.31 4.14
N CYS A 16 -5.86 -18.30 4.12
CA CYS A 16 -5.48 -17.63 2.88
C CYS A 16 -4.53 -18.51 2.03
N SER A 17 -4.78 -18.59 0.73
CA SER A 17 -3.90 -19.27 -0.24
C SER A 17 -2.81 -18.36 -0.81
N HIS A 18 -3.05 -17.05 -0.80
CA HIS A 18 -2.14 -16.04 -1.35
C HIS A 18 -1.95 -14.89 -0.36
N PHE A 19 -0.81 -14.20 -0.46
CA PHE A 19 -0.49 -13.08 0.41
C PHE A 19 0.23 -11.95 -0.33
N ILE A 20 -0.38 -10.77 -0.36
CA ILE A 20 0.20 -9.57 -0.98
C ILE A 20 1.33 -8.97 -0.14
N VAL A 21 2.50 -8.82 -0.74
CA VAL A 21 3.65 -8.12 -0.13
C VAL A 21 3.99 -6.91 -0.99
N GLY A 22 3.75 -5.72 -0.45
CA GLY A 22 4.04 -4.45 -1.11
C GLY A 22 5.48 -3.98 -0.93
N ARG A 23 5.77 -2.79 -1.45
CA ARG A 23 6.99 -2.04 -1.11
C ARG A 23 7.00 -1.72 0.38
N ASP A 24 8.13 -1.93 1.04
CA ASP A 24 8.39 -1.60 2.44
C ASP A 24 7.40 -2.27 3.42
N HIS A 25 7.00 -3.51 3.13
CA HIS A 25 6.01 -4.25 3.92
C HIS A 25 6.46 -4.39 5.38
N ALA A 26 5.67 -3.85 6.31
CA ALA A 26 5.96 -3.76 7.74
C ALA A 26 7.31 -3.10 8.04
N GLY A 27 7.75 -2.18 7.17
CA GLY A 27 8.91 -1.34 7.40
C GLY A 27 8.59 -0.16 8.32
N VAL A 28 9.65 0.39 8.91
CA VAL A 28 9.61 1.66 9.62
C VAL A 28 10.79 2.49 9.12
N GLY A 29 10.57 3.78 8.88
CA GLY A 29 11.60 4.71 8.41
C GLY A 29 12.39 4.21 7.21
N HIS A 30 13.72 4.16 7.35
CA HIS A 30 14.66 3.71 6.31
C HIS A 30 15.55 2.57 6.81
N PHE A 31 15.09 1.79 7.80
CA PHE A 31 15.88 0.73 8.43
C PHE A 31 16.13 -0.48 7.51
N TYR A 32 15.28 -0.68 6.49
CA TYR A 32 15.38 -1.79 5.55
C TYR A 32 15.30 -1.29 4.12
N ASP A 33 15.94 -2.02 3.21
CA ASP A 33 15.73 -1.83 1.77
C ASP A 33 14.24 -2.03 1.42
N PRO A 34 13.64 -1.20 0.54
CA PRO A 34 12.20 -1.24 0.26
C PRO A 34 11.67 -2.58 -0.28
N PHE A 35 12.53 -3.45 -0.78
CA PHE A 35 12.16 -4.78 -1.28
C PHE A 35 12.79 -5.92 -0.48
N ALA A 36 13.37 -5.64 0.69
CA ALA A 36 13.90 -6.68 1.58
C ALA A 36 12.80 -7.67 2.03
N ALA A 37 11.55 -7.21 2.16
CA ALA A 37 10.42 -8.07 2.46
C ALA A 37 10.01 -8.98 1.29
N HIS A 38 10.41 -8.69 0.05
CA HIS A 38 10.20 -9.60 -1.09
C HIS A 38 11.25 -10.70 -1.06
N ARG A 39 12.53 -10.31 -0.98
CA ARG A 39 13.67 -11.24 -1.04
C ARG A 39 13.68 -12.28 0.07
N ILE A 40 13.27 -11.92 1.29
CA ILE A 40 13.26 -12.87 2.41
C ILE A 40 12.38 -14.11 2.16
N PHE A 41 11.40 -14.06 1.25
CA PHE A 41 10.62 -15.26 0.89
C PHE A 41 11.43 -16.33 0.16
N GLU A 42 12.56 -15.96 -0.47
CA GLU A 42 13.47 -16.92 -1.10
C GLU A 42 14.11 -17.86 -0.07
N GLU A 43 14.21 -17.43 1.20
CA GLU A 43 14.73 -18.24 2.31
C GLU A 43 13.70 -19.25 2.86
N PHE A 44 12.43 -19.15 2.46
CA PHE A 44 11.32 -19.97 3.01
C PHE A 44 10.39 -20.50 1.90
N PRO A 45 10.88 -21.37 1.00
CA PRO A 45 10.13 -21.84 -0.17
C PRO A 45 8.92 -22.74 0.17
N ASP A 46 8.85 -23.28 1.38
CA ASP A 46 7.86 -24.27 1.84
C ASP A 46 6.80 -23.69 2.79
N LEU A 47 6.69 -22.36 2.86
CA LEU A 47 5.71 -21.65 3.71
C LEU A 47 4.27 -22.14 3.52
N GLY A 48 3.91 -22.64 2.33
CA GLY A 48 2.58 -23.17 2.03
C GLY A 48 1.52 -22.07 1.84
N ILE A 49 1.96 -20.86 1.46
CA ILE A 49 1.13 -19.75 1.01
C ILE A 49 1.89 -19.02 -0.11
N VAL A 50 1.19 -18.63 -1.18
CA VAL A 50 1.84 -18.02 -2.35
C VAL A 50 1.98 -16.51 -2.17
N PRO A 51 3.21 -15.96 -2.09
CA PRO A 51 3.38 -14.52 -2.03
C PRO A 51 3.07 -13.87 -3.38
N LEU A 52 2.41 -12.70 -3.34
CA LEU A 52 2.13 -11.85 -4.49
C LEU A 52 2.87 -10.52 -4.31
N PHE A 53 3.96 -10.33 -5.06
CA PHE A 53 4.81 -9.16 -4.95
C PHE A 53 4.29 -8.00 -5.80
N PHE A 54 3.93 -6.91 -5.12
CA PHE A 54 3.55 -5.66 -5.76
C PHE A 54 4.57 -4.55 -5.44
N ARG A 55 4.79 -3.69 -6.43
CA ARG A 55 5.55 -2.45 -6.27
C ARG A 55 4.58 -1.33 -5.88
N THR A 56 4.79 -0.12 -6.38
CA THR A 56 3.95 1.04 -6.09
C THR A 56 2.80 1.13 -7.10
N PHE A 57 1.63 1.55 -6.62
CA PHE A 57 0.48 1.90 -7.45
C PHE A 57 0.31 3.42 -7.51
N PHE A 58 -0.32 3.90 -8.58
CA PHE A 58 -0.69 5.30 -8.78
C PHE A 58 -2.04 5.38 -9.51
N TYR A 59 -2.74 6.49 -9.39
CA TYR A 59 -3.86 6.79 -10.29
C TYR A 59 -3.31 7.42 -11.57
N CYS A 60 -3.68 6.91 -12.74
CA CYS A 60 -3.32 7.51 -14.01
C CYS A 60 -4.51 8.25 -14.61
N ARG A 61 -4.34 9.55 -14.87
CA ARG A 61 -5.39 10.41 -15.44
C ARG A 61 -5.79 10.01 -16.86
N LYS A 62 -4.83 9.52 -17.66
CA LYS A 62 -5.10 9.01 -19.02
C LYS A 62 -5.80 7.66 -19.04
N CYS A 63 -5.46 6.77 -18.10
CA CYS A 63 -6.15 5.47 -17.98
C CYS A 63 -7.50 5.59 -17.25
N GLY A 64 -7.72 6.67 -16.49
CA GLY A 64 -8.92 6.86 -15.68
C GLY A 64 -9.02 5.91 -14.49
N GLY A 65 -7.88 5.45 -13.94
CA GLY A 65 -7.90 4.44 -12.88
C GLY A 65 -6.55 4.16 -12.23
N VAL A 66 -6.60 3.30 -11.20
CA VAL A 66 -5.41 2.82 -10.48
C VAL A 66 -4.63 1.85 -11.36
N ALA A 67 -3.35 2.13 -11.53
CA ALA A 67 -2.43 1.34 -12.32
C ALA A 67 -1.07 1.23 -11.62
N ASN A 68 -0.16 0.49 -12.23
CA ASN A 68 1.25 0.46 -11.85
C ASN A 68 2.13 0.46 -13.11
N GLU A 69 3.44 0.49 -12.92
CA GLU A 69 4.43 0.51 -14.00
C GLU A 69 4.36 -0.68 -14.97
N LYS A 70 3.73 -1.80 -14.58
CA LYS A 70 3.54 -2.97 -15.46
C LYS A 70 2.29 -2.85 -16.33
N THR A 71 1.28 -2.08 -15.90
CA THR A 71 -0.02 -1.98 -16.58
C THR A 71 -0.28 -0.63 -17.24
N CYS A 72 0.55 0.38 -16.97
CA CYS A 72 0.40 1.72 -17.54
C CYS A 72 1.76 2.28 -18.02
N PRO A 73 1.91 2.61 -19.31
CA PRO A 73 3.15 3.17 -19.86
C PRO A 73 3.25 4.71 -19.76
N HIS A 74 2.21 5.42 -19.31
CA HIS A 74 2.21 6.89 -19.24
C HIS A 74 3.22 7.44 -18.24
N SER A 75 3.76 8.64 -18.49
CA SER A 75 4.78 9.30 -17.66
C SER A 75 4.21 9.83 -16.33
N ASP A 76 5.10 10.28 -15.44
CA ASP A 76 4.73 10.77 -14.11
C ASP A 76 3.83 12.01 -14.12
N GLU A 77 3.83 12.79 -15.21
CA GLU A 77 2.92 13.94 -15.40
C GLU A 77 1.45 13.53 -15.38
N ASP A 78 1.14 12.33 -15.91
CA ASP A 78 -0.20 11.77 -15.96
C ASP A 78 -0.55 10.97 -14.69
N ARG A 79 0.38 10.85 -13.73
CA ARG A 79 0.23 10.01 -12.53
C ARG A 79 -0.06 10.86 -11.29
N VAL A 80 -0.87 10.29 -10.40
CA VAL A 80 -1.14 10.78 -9.06
C VAL A 80 -0.72 9.71 -8.08
N ASN A 81 0.31 10.00 -7.27
CA ASN A 81 0.87 9.06 -6.31
C ASN A 81 0.11 9.11 -4.98
N PHE A 82 -0.09 7.95 -4.35
CA PHE A 82 -0.75 7.82 -3.05
C PHE A 82 0.19 8.14 -1.88
N SER A 83 0.57 9.42 -1.74
CA SER A 83 1.38 9.87 -0.60
C SER A 83 0.54 9.91 0.68
N GLY A 84 0.81 8.97 1.60
CA GLY A 84 0.15 8.95 2.91
C GLY A 84 0.37 10.24 3.71
N THR A 85 1.56 10.84 3.63
CA THR A 85 1.85 12.13 4.30
C THR A 85 0.99 13.26 3.75
N THR A 86 0.81 13.32 2.43
CA THR A 86 -0.05 14.33 1.79
C THR A 86 -1.51 14.12 2.18
N ILE A 87 -1.99 12.88 2.09
CA ILE A 87 -3.38 12.52 2.44
C ILE A 87 -3.67 12.86 3.91
N ARG A 88 -2.80 12.46 4.85
CA ARG A 88 -2.97 12.80 6.27
C ARG A 88 -2.98 14.31 6.49
N ARG A 89 -2.08 15.06 5.86
CA ARG A 89 -2.04 16.53 5.99
C ARG A 89 -3.33 17.19 5.51
N MET A 90 -3.91 16.72 4.39
CA MET A 90 -5.19 17.23 3.88
C MET A 90 -6.31 16.97 4.90
N LEU A 91 -6.44 15.71 5.34
CA LEU A 91 -7.46 15.30 6.30
C LEU A 91 -7.33 16.04 7.65
N SER A 92 -6.11 16.22 8.16
CA SER A 92 -5.86 16.99 9.39
C SER A 92 -6.20 18.49 9.28
N ARG A 93 -6.36 19.01 8.06
CA ARG A 93 -6.81 20.38 7.80
C ARG A 93 -8.30 20.48 7.50
N GLY A 94 -9.03 19.36 7.55
CA GLY A 94 -10.43 19.28 7.11
C GLY A 94 -10.60 19.35 5.59
N GLU A 95 -9.52 19.19 4.82
CA GLU A 95 -9.58 19.16 3.36
C GLU A 95 -9.93 17.74 2.88
N VAL A 96 -10.90 17.64 1.96
CA VAL A 96 -11.30 16.36 1.37
C VAL A 96 -10.27 15.96 0.29
N PRO A 97 -9.61 14.79 0.40
CA PRO A 97 -8.73 14.32 -0.66
C PRO A 97 -9.51 14.12 -1.97
N PRO A 98 -8.89 14.40 -3.12
CA PRO A 98 -9.55 14.24 -4.41
C PRO A 98 -9.94 12.77 -4.67
N PRO A 99 -10.97 12.51 -5.50
CA PRO A 99 -11.50 11.17 -5.76
C PRO A 99 -10.48 10.20 -6.36
N GLU A 100 -9.44 10.72 -7.02
CA GLU A 100 -8.31 9.94 -7.52
C GLU A 100 -7.44 9.35 -6.40
N LEU A 101 -7.46 9.96 -5.20
CA LEU A 101 -6.68 9.54 -4.03
C LEU A 101 -7.51 8.77 -3.00
N MET A 102 -8.77 9.17 -2.79
CA MET A 102 -9.65 8.59 -1.79
C MET A 102 -11.10 8.68 -2.23
N ARG A 103 -11.87 7.61 -1.99
CA ARG A 103 -13.30 7.64 -2.26
C ARG A 103 -13.99 8.66 -1.34
N PRO A 104 -14.94 9.47 -1.85
CA PRO A 104 -15.61 10.51 -1.05
C PRO A 104 -16.23 9.96 0.23
N GLU A 105 -16.85 8.79 0.19
CA GLU A 105 -17.53 8.16 1.33
C GLU A 105 -16.53 7.76 2.43
N VAL A 106 -15.30 7.40 2.04
CA VAL A 106 -14.23 7.09 3.00
C VAL A 106 -13.68 8.36 3.61
N ALA A 107 -13.51 9.42 2.81
CA ALA A 107 -13.04 10.72 3.30
C ALA A 107 -14.04 11.33 4.31
N GLU A 108 -15.33 11.23 4.03
CA GLU A 108 -16.40 11.69 4.93
C GLU A 108 -16.38 10.94 6.27
N VAL A 109 -16.23 9.61 6.24
CA VAL A 109 -16.12 8.81 7.48
C VAL A 109 -14.92 9.26 8.31
N ILE A 110 -13.75 9.48 7.69
CA ILE A 110 -12.55 9.91 8.42
C ILE A 110 -12.72 11.33 8.99
N ALA A 111 -13.31 12.24 8.22
CA ALA A 111 -13.57 13.62 8.65
C ALA A 111 -14.58 13.70 9.83
N GLY A 112 -15.39 12.66 10.04
CA GLY A 112 -16.29 12.56 11.18
C GLY A 112 -15.60 12.29 12.53
N TYR A 113 -14.30 11.96 12.54
CA TYR A 113 -13.54 11.74 13.78
C TYR A 113 -12.78 13.01 14.19
N GLU A 114 -12.84 13.35 15.48
CA GLU A 114 -12.11 14.50 16.04
C GLU A 114 -10.58 14.32 15.95
N SER A 115 -10.08 13.12 16.23
CA SER A 115 -8.67 12.76 16.07
C SER A 115 -8.52 11.45 15.28
N PRO A 116 -8.49 11.52 13.94
CA PRO A 116 -8.49 10.34 13.07
C PRO A 116 -7.14 9.62 12.99
N PHE A 117 -6.06 10.21 13.53
CA PHE A 117 -4.71 9.69 13.42
C PHE A 117 -4.09 9.48 14.80
N VAL A 118 -3.30 8.41 14.93
CA VAL A 118 -2.51 8.14 16.14
C VAL A 118 -1.32 9.10 16.16
N GLU A 119 -1.09 9.75 17.29
CA GLU A 119 0.07 10.61 17.56
C GLU A 119 1.38 9.84 17.72
#